data_AF-A0A0P7TZH7-F1
#
_entry.id   AF-A0A0P7TZH7-F1
#
_cell.length_a   1.000
_cell.length_b   1.000
_cell.length_c   1.000
_cell.angle_alpha   90.00
_cell.angle_beta   90.00
_cell.angle_gamma   90.00
#
_symmetry.space_group_name_H-M   'P 1'
#
loop_
_entity.id
_entity.type
_entity.pdbx_description
1 polymer ?
#
loop_
_entity_poly.entity_id
_entity_poly.type
_entity_poly.pdbx_seq_one_letter_code
_entity_poly.pdbx_strand_id
1 'polypeptide(L)'
;MGRADSPHRAQDLDRIRLSTYRTACKLRFVQKKCNLHLVDIWNVIEAFRENGLNTMDLNTQFTVARLEAILSTIFYQLNKRIPTTHQINVEQSISLVLNFLLAAYD
;
A
#
# COMPACT_ATOMS: atom_id res chain seq x y z
N MET A 1 -13.73 -18.82 0.48
CA MET A 1 -14.88 -17.90 0.36
C MET A 1 -14.36 -16.46 0.32
N GLY A 2 -13.81 -16.05 -0.83
CA GLY A 2 -13.19 -14.73 -0.99
C GLY A 2 -14.27 -13.65 -1.07
N ARG A 3 -14.25 -12.68 -0.14
CA ARG A 3 -15.11 -11.49 -0.26
C ARG A 3 -14.62 -10.68 -1.44
N ALA A 4 -15.36 -10.75 -2.54
CA ALA A 4 -15.28 -9.78 -3.62
C ALA A 4 -15.46 -8.37 -3.02
N ASP A 5 -14.44 -7.54 -3.17
CA ASP A 5 -14.46 -6.13 -2.81
C ASP A 5 -15.45 -5.42 -3.73
N SER A 6 -16.70 -5.37 -3.30
CA SER A 6 -17.79 -4.73 -4.04
C SER A 6 -17.70 -3.20 -3.90
N PRO A 7 -17.90 -2.45 -4.99
CA PRO A 7 -17.85 -0.97 -4.98
C PRO A 7 -18.86 -0.33 -4.01
N HIS A 8 -19.86 -1.08 -3.55
CA HIS A 8 -20.87 -0.66 -2.58
C HIS A 8 -20.29 -0.20 -1.23
N ARG A 9 -19.15 -0.73 -0.78
CA ARG A 9 -18.60 -0.36 0.54
C ARG A 9 -18.09 1.08 0.60
N ALA A 10 -17.61 1.63 -0.51
CA ALA A 10 -17.14 3.02 -0.55
C ALA A 10 -18.31 3.99 -0.36
N GLN A 11 -19.46 3.70 -0.98
CA GLN A 11 -20.70 4.49 -0.87
C GLN A 11 -21.26 4.49 0.56
N ASP A 12 -21.07 3.41 1.31
CA ASP A 12 -21.48 3.36 2.72
C ASP A 12 -20.59 4.21 3.62
N LEU A 13 -19.30 4.39 3.29
CA LEU A 13 -18.40 5.25 4.06
C LEU A 13 -18.76 6.73 3.93
N ASP A 14 -19.34 7.16 2.80
CA ASP A 14 -19.77 8.54 2.60
C ASP A 14 -20.89 8.97 3.55
N ARG A 15 -21.64 8.01 4.11
CA ARG A 15 -22.72 8.26 5.08
C ARG A 15 -22.22 8.59 6.49
N ILE A 16 -20.93 8.38 6.78
CA ILE A 16 -20.36 8.66 8.11
C ILE A 16 -20.38 10.17 8.36
N ARG A 17 -21.08 10.63 9.41
CA ARG A 17 -21.24 12.07 9.72
C ARG A 17 -19.92 12.74 10.15
N LEU A 18 -19.20 12.13 11.10
CA LEU A 18 -17.96 12.69 11.62
C LEU A 18 -16.85 12.60 10.57
N SER A 19 -16.39 13.75 10.09
CA SER A 19 -15.44 13.85 8.96
C SER A 19 -14.12 13.15 9.22
N THR A 20 -13.51 13.33 10.39
CA THR A 20 -12.24 12.68 10.74
C THR A 20 -12.38 11.16 10.75
N TYR A 21 -13.47 10.64 11.32
CA TYR A 21 -13.72 9.20 11.34
C TYR A 21 -14.01 8.65 9.95
N ARG A 22 -14.77 9.38 9.13
CA ARG A 22 -15.01 9.05 7.72
C ARG A 22 -13.70 8.92 6.95
N THR A 23 -12.80 9.90 7.09
CA THR A 23 -11.47 9.87 6.47
C THR A 23 -10.66 8.68 6.96
N ALA A 24 -10.62 8.43 8.27
CA ALA A 24 -9.91 7.28 8.84
C ALA A 24 -10.45 5.94 8.30
N CYS A 25 -11.77 5.78 8.18
CA CYS A 25 -12.38 4.59 7.62
C CYS A 25 -12.05 4.40 6.13
N LYS A 26 -12.04 5.48 5.34
CA LYS A 26 -11.63 5.44 3.93
C LYS A 26 -10.15 5.05 3.80
N LEU A 27 -9.26 5.63 4.62
CA LEU A 27 -7.85 5.26 4.65
C LEU A 27 -7.66 3.79 5.06
N ARG A 28 -8.41 3.31 6.06
CA ARG A 28 -8.38 1.90 6.48
C ARG A 28 -8.87 0.96 5.37
N PHE A 29 -9.87 1.38 4.59
CA PHE A 29 -10.34 0.63 3.43
C PHE A 29 -9.22 0.51 2.37
N VAL A 30 -8.59 1.63 2.00
CA VAL A 30 -7.44 1.63 1.06
C VAL A 30 -6.30 0.76 1.59
N GLN A 31 -5.92 0.92 2.86
CA GLN A 31 -4.86 0.14 3.51
C GLN A 31 -5.12 -1.38 3.46
N LYS A 32 -6.39 -1.79 3.63
CA LYS A 32 -6.79 -3.19 3.51
C LYS A 32 -6.73 -3.69 2.08
N LYS A 33 -7.32 -2.94 1.16
CA LYS A 33 -7.38 -3.27 -0.27
C LYS A 33 -5.99 -3.40 -0.91
N CYS A 34 -5.04 -2.57 -0.46
CA CYS A 34 -3.66 -2.58 -0.92
C CYS A 34 -2.75 -3.54 -0.13
N ASN A 35 -3.27 -4.31 0.83
CA ASN A 35 -2.48 -5.16 1.74
C ASN A 35 -1.42 -4.44 2.60
N LEU A 36 -1.39 -3.10 2.62
CA LEU A 36 -0.47 -2.31 3.45
C LEU A 36 -0.62 -2.54 4.95
N HIS A 37 -1.76 -3.07 5.40
CA HIS A 37 -1.98 -3.45 6.80
C HIS A 37 -1.15 -4.68 7.24
N LEU A 38 -0.56 -5.42 6.31
CA LEU A 38 0.35 -6.54 6.57
C LEU A 38 1.82 -6.11 6.55
N VAL A 39 2.12 -4.92 6.03
CA VAL A 39 3.48 -4.38 5.96
C VAL A 39 3.83 -3.79 7.32
N ASP A 40 4.78 -4.40 8.01
CA ASP A 40 5.34 -3.86 9.24
C ASP A 40 6.42 -2.79 8.97
N ILE A 41 6.76 -2.04 10.02
CA ILE A 41 7.77 -0.97 9.92
C ILE A 41 9.16 -1.50 9.57
N TRP A 42 9.49 -2.72 9.98
CA TRP A 42 10.79 -3.33 9.71
C TRP A 42 10.94 -3.61 8.21
N ASN A 43 9.89 -4.09 7.56
CA ASN A 43 9.86 -4.36 6.12
C ASN A 43 10.05 -3.07 5.31
N VAL A 44 9.49 -1.94 5.79
CA VAL A 44 9.69 -0.63 5.17
C VAL A 44 11.14 -0.16 5.33
N ILE A 45 11.69 -0.24 6.55
CA ILE A 45 13.07 0.15 6.84
C ILE A 45 14.05 -0.63 5.95
N GLU A 46 13.86 -1.94 5.83
CA GLU A 46 14.74 -2.80 5.05
C GLU A 46 14.60 -2.53 3.55
N ALA A 47 13.38 -2.40 3.02
CA ALA A 47 13.19 -2.03 1.63
C ALA A 47 13.80 -0.67 1.30
N PHE A 48 13.70 0.30 2.20
CA PHE A 48 14.29 1.63 2.01
C PHE A 48 15.82 1.57 2.01
N ARG A 49 16.41 0.77 2.90
CA ARG A 49 17.85 0.51 2.95
C ARG A 49 18.34 -0.17 1.68
N GLU A 50 17.67 -1.23 1.23
CA GLU A 50 18.04 -1.97 0.01
C GLU A 50 17.95 -1.10 -1.26
N ASN A 51 17.03 -0.13 -1.29
CA ASN A 51 16.87 0.79 -2.42
C ASN A 51 17.70 2.10 -2.27
N GLY A 52 18.49 2.23 -1.20
CA GLY A 52 19.34 3.39 -0.93
C GLY A 52 18.60 4.68 -0.58
N LEU A 53 17.33 4.60 -0.15
CA LEU A 53 16.54 5.78 0.22
C LEU A 53 17.06 6.42 1.52
N ASN A 54 17.69 5.65 2.40
CA ASN A 54 18.20 6.11 3.69
C ASN A 54 19.37 7.10 3.58
N THR A 55 19.99 7.22 2.41
CA THR A 55 21.10 8.16 2.14
C THR A 55 20.76 9.15 1.02
N MET A 56 19.53 9.12 0.53
CA MET A 56 19.10 9.94 -0.59
C MET A 56 18.75 11.36 -0.14
N ASP A 57 18.99 12.35 -1.00
CA ASP A 57 18.53 13.72 -0.75
C ASP A 57 17.00 13.77 -0.75
N LEU A 58 16.42 14.48 0.22
CA LEU A 58 14.97 14.55 0.43
C LEU A 58 14.20 15.17 -0.75
N ASN A 59 14.86 15.96 -1.59
CA ASN A 59 14.24 16.60 -2.75
C ASN A 59 14.41 15.77 -4.03
N THR A 60 15.01 14.58 -3.94
CA THR A 60 15.16 13.69 -5.10
C THR A 60 13.80 13.26 -5.62
N GLN A 61 13.52 13.56 -6.88
CA GLN A 61 12.30 13.10 -7.54
C GLN A 61 12.45 11.65 -8.00
N PHE A 62 11.36 10.89 -7.90
CA PHE A 62 11.31 9.51 -8.34
C PHE A 62 10.59 9.40 -9.68
N THR A 63 11.10 8.54 -10.57
CA THR A 63 10.34 8.07 -11.71
C THR A 63 9.31 7.04 -11.25
N VAL A 64 8.23 6.87 -12.02
CA VAL A 64 7.21 5.83 -11.77
C VAL A 64 7.86 4.45 -11.64
N ALA A 65 8.78 4.11 -12.54
CA ALA A 65 9.50 2.82 -12.50
C ALA A 65 10.34 2.64 -11.23
N ARG A 66 10.97 3.71 -10.73
CA ARG A 66 11.74 3.64 -9.48
C ARG A 66 10.83 3.45 -8.27
N LEU A 67 9.68 4.12 -8.26
CA LEU A 67 8.67 3.94 -7.22
C LEU A 67 8.13 2.50 -7.22
N GLU A 68 7.82 1.95 -8.40
CA GLU A 68 7.38 0.57 -8.58
C GLU A 68 8.44 -0.44 -8.09
N ALA A 69 9.72 -0.20 -8.36
CA ALA A 69 10.81 -1.06 -7.87
C ALA A 69 10.88 -1.09 -6.34
N ILE A 70 10.74 0.07 -5.67
CA ILE A 70 10.73 0.15 -4.21
C ILE A 70 9.52 -0.59 -3.62
N LEU A 71 8.33 -0.39 -4.20
CA LEU A 71 7.11 -1.10 -3.79
C LEU A 71 7.24 -2.61 -4.02
N SER A 72 7.90 -3.01 -5.09
CA SER A 72 8.22 -4.42 -5.37
C SER A 72 9.06 -5.02 -4.26
N THR A 73 10.15 -4.35 -3.84
CA THR A 73 10.97 -4.81 -2.71
C THR A 73 10.11 -5.05 -1.46
N ILE A 74 9.23 -4.10 -1.12
CA ILE A 74 8.34 -4.22 0.06
C ILE A 74 7.44 -5.46 -0.05
N PHE A 75 6.69 -5.63 -1.15
CA PHE A 75 5.70 -6.70 -1.25
C PHE A 75 6.30 -8.07 -1.50
N TYR A 76 7.42 -8.17 -2.23
CA TYR A 76 8.12 -9.43 -2.42
C TYR A 76 8.81 -9.92 -1.13
N GLN A 77 9.41 -9.02 -0.35
CA GLN A 77 9.93 -9.38 0.98
C GLN A 77 8.81 -9.81 1.93
N LEU A 78 7.69 -9.07 1.93
CA LEU A 78 6.52 -9.42 2.72
C LEU A 78 6.02 -10.84 2.38
N ASN A 79 5.84 -11.14 1.09
CA ASN A 79 5.32 -12.43 0.62
C ASN A 79 6.20 -13.62 1.03
N LYS A 80 7.51 -13.42 1.23
CA LYS A 80 8.43 -14.45 1.74
C LYS A 80 8.19 -14.80 3.22
N ARG A 81 7.60 -13.90 4.01
CA ARG A 81 7.39 -14.06 5.46
C ARG A 81 5.98 -14.51 5.83
N ILE A 82 5.00 -14.24 4.98
CA ILE A 82 3.60 -14.58 5.28
C ILE A 82 3.41 -16.11 5.15
N PRO A 83 2.66 -16.76 6.07
CA PRO A 83 2.30 -18.16 5.93
C PRO A 83 1.61 -18.45 4.59
N THR A 84 1.88 -19.60 3.97
CA THR A 84 1.33 -19.99 2.66
C THR A 84 -0.20 -20.08 2.62
N THR A 85 -0.86 -20.04 3.77
CA THR A 85 -2.32 -19.96 3.93
C THR A 85 -2.88 -18.56 3.67
N HIS A 86 -2.04 -17.52 3.67
CA HIS A 86 -2.37 -16.12 3.40
C HIS A 86 -1.65 -15.64 2.14
N GLN A 87 -2.02 -16.18 0.98
CA GLN A 87 -1.49 -15.69 -0.30
C GLN A 87 -2.06 -14.31 -0.62
N ILE A 88 -1.18 -13.34 -0.82
CA ILE A 88 -1.53 -12.04 -1.39
C ILE A 88 -1.17 -12.03 -2.87
N ASN A 89 -1.97 -11.34 -3.68
CA ASN A 89 -1.56 -10.99 -5.03
C ASN A 89 -0.58 -9.82 -4.95
N VAL A 90 0.72 -10.12 -5.02
CA VAL A 90 1.82 -9.15 -4.89
C VAL A 90 1.72 -8.08 -5.98
N GLU A 91 1.62 -8.48 -7.24
CA GLU A 91 1.52 -7.59 -8.40
C GLU A 91 0.35 -6.61 -8.30
N GLN A 92 -0.83 -7.14 -7.91
CA GLN A 92 -2.01 -6.29 -7.71
C GLN A 92 -1.80 -5.29 -6.57
N SER A 93 -1.12 -5.70 -5.49
CA SER A 93 -0.86 -4.81 -4.35
C SER A 93 0.11 -3.69 -4.73
N ILE A 94 1.17 -4.01 -5.47
CA ILE A 94 2.12 -3.02 -6.02
C ILE A 94 1.38 -2.01 -6.90
N SER A 95 0.59 -2.49 -7.85
CA SER A 95 -0.17 -1.62 -8.78
C SER A 95 -1.16 -0.71 -8.05
N LEU A 96 -1.90 -1.23 -7.05
CA LEU A 96 -2.84 -0.43 -6.28
C LEU A 96 -2.16 0.67 -5.45
N VAL A 97 -1.03 0.35 -4.81
CA VAL A 97 -0.27 1.34 -4.03
C VAL A 97 0.37 2.38 -4.95
N LEU A 98 0.95 1.96 -6.08
CA LEU A 98 1.53 2.87 -7.06
C LEU A 98 0.48 3.88 -7.54
N ASN A 99 -0.68 3.40 -7.98
CA ASN A 99 -1.78 4.26 -8.42
C ASN A 99 -2.28 5.19 -7.30
N PHE A 100 -2.34 4.70 -6.06
CA PHE A 100 -2.72 5.53 -4.91
C PHE A 100 -1.72 6.66 -4.66
N LEU A 101 -0.41 6.38 -4.77
CA LEU A 101 0.64 7.39 -4.58
C LEU A 101 0.64 8.42 -5.72
N LEU A 102 0.52 7.97 -6.97
CA LEU A 102 0.42 8.88 -8.12
C LEU A 102 -0.81 9.78 -8.00
N ALA A 103 -1.98 9.24 -7.69
CA ALA A 103 -3.19 10.05 -7.51
C ALA A 103 -3.14 11.03 -6.32
N ALA A 104 -2.21 10.85 -5.38
CA ALA A 104 -2.07 11.70 -4.20
C ALA A 104 -0.96 12.76 -4.32
N TYR A 105 0.06 12.53 -5.16
CA TYR A 105 1.28 13.33 -5.22
C TYR A 105 1.72 13.76 -6.63
N ASP A 106 1.14 13.21 -7.69
CA ASP A 106 1.29 13.65 -9.08
C ASP A 106 0.12 14.57 -9.47
#